data_AF-A0A936C3R7-F1
#
_entry.id   AF-A0A936C3R7-F1
#
_cell.length_a   1.000
_cell.length_b   1.000
_cell.length_c   1.000
_cell.angle_alpha   90.00
_cell.angle_beta   90.00
_cell.angle_gamma   90.00
#
_symmetry.space_group_name_H-M   'P 1'
#
loop_
_entity.id
_entity.type
_entity.pdbx_description
1 polymer ?
#
loop_
_entity_poly.entity_id
_entity_poly.type
_entity_poly.pdbx_seq_one_letter_code
_entity_poly.pdbx_strand_id
1 'polypeptide(L)'
;MSRVLGAAPSMLMTHAMVLATTTLIFACSIDGEGQADGSVAADAGPTDAQATDATNADADGNADAHSTGRDGAIVTPITDECDPVSQDCGDPLKCVAEPRTGHPGTECITWIDPEKPYGSTCNARGECEAGLACVRTSTAAARCEMLCHPTGNGAECDVLTQEAQDPEYDCLGILYDTNWGSCVRLAPRCDPYAPEACDPGQACQPFVHKDGTLATRCRVAGPGVAGDACGTGAPNCAAGFACVDQGLGGSAACVQYCVLNQDCPIPQQCKGSVSGLSFAFCID
;
A
#
# COMPACT_ATOMS: atom_id res chain seq x y z
N MET A 1 39.24 5.21 56.76
CA MET A 1 40.32 6.09 56.26
C MET A 1 39.71 7.01 55.21
N SER A 2 39.67 8.30 55.52
CA SER A 2 39.01 9.37 54.78
C SER A 2 39.93 10.01 53.73
N ARG A 3 39.41 10.30 52.54
CA ARG A 3 39.76 11.39 51.60
C ARG A 3 38.51 11.60 50.73
N VAL A 4 37.74 12.69 50.68
CA VAL A 4 37.89 14.15 50.78
C VAL A 4 38.60 14.83 49.59
N LEU A 5 37.73 15.52 48.81
CA LEU A 5 37.87 16.76 48.02
C LEU A 5 38.56 16.77 46.65
N GLY A 6 37.85 17.39 45.70
CA GLY A 6 38.36 17.92 44.43
C GLY A 6 37.23 18.44 43.54
N ALA A 7 36.75 19.66 43.80
CA ALA A 7 35.70 20.35 43.03
C ALA A 7 36.29 21.48 42.15
N ALA A 8 35.45 21.95 41.22
CA ALA A 8 35.42 23.24 40.50
C ALA A 8 36.06 23.30 39.08
N PRO A 9 35.75 24.34 38.26
CA PRO A 9 34.42 24.76 37.80
C PRO A 9 34.36 25.18 36.29
N SER A 10 33.13 25.35 35.79
CA SER A 10 32.59 26.33 34.81
C SER A 10 33.47 26.99 33.73
N MET A 11 33.01 26.93 32.47
CA MET A 11 32.99 28.09 31.56
C MET A 11 31.77 28.07 30.62
N LEU A 12 30.97 29.13 30.71
CA LEU A 12 30.02 29.56 29.69
C LEU A 12 30.76 29.93 28.40
N MET A 13 30.18 29.64 27.23
CA MET A 13 30.30 30.57 26.11
C MET A 13 29.04 30.54 25.24
N THR A 14 28.22 31.55 25.48
CA THR A 14 27.11 32.02 24.65
C THR A 14 27.66 32.45 23.29
N HIS A 15 27.13 31.91 22.19
CA HIS A 15 27.16 32.59 20.88
C HIS A 15 25.75 32.53 20.30
N ALA A 16 25.04 33.64 20.45
CA ALA A 16 23.96 34.01 19.57
C ALA A 16 24.59 34.48 18.25
N MET A 17 24.16 33.92 17.12
CA MET A 17 24.38 34.53 15.82
C MET A 17 23.03 34.61 15.09
N VAL A 18 22.61 35.86 14.92
CA VAL A 18 21.51 36.35 14.10
C VAL A 18 22.04 36.57 12.67
N LEU A 19 21.12 36.69 11.70
CA LEU A 19 21.25 37.01 10.27
C LEU A 19 21.30 35.78 9.34
N ALA A 20 20.56 35.71 8.23
CA ALA A 20 19.69 36.66 7.56
C ALA A 20 18.70 35.90 6.65
N THR A 21 17.47 36.42 6.58
CA THR A 21 16.49 36.17 5.52
C THR A 21 17.03 36.63 4.16
N THR A 22 17.16 35.71 3.21
CA THR A 22 17.32 36.04 1.79
C THR A 22 16.11 35.50 1.03
N THR A 23 15.20 36.42 0.72
CA THR A 23 14.07 36.20 -0.19
C THR A 23 14.61 36.02 -1.61
N LEU A 24 14.50 34.83 -2.18
CA LEU A 24 14.72 34.59 -3.60
C LEU A 24 13.36 34.50 -4.29
N ILE A 25 12.99 35.59 -4.96
CA ILE A 25 11.89 35.64 -5.92
C ILE A 25 12.43 35.03 -7.21
N PHE A 26 12.03 33.78 -7.52
CA PHE A 26 12.15 33.24 -8.87
C PHE A 26 10.85 33.53 -9.62
N ALA A 27 10.87 34.58 -10.43
CA ALA A 27 9.91 34.76 -11.51
C ALA A 27 10.40 33.93 -12.71
N CYS A 28 9.70 32.86 -13.04
CA CYS A 28 9.80 32.21 -14.34
C CYS A 28 8.58 32.59 -15.17
N SER A 29 8.76 33.56 -16.06
CA SER A 29 7.92 33.69 -17.25
C SER A 29 8.31 32.58 -18.23
N ILE A 30 7.35 31.73 -18.60
CA ILE A 30 7.45 30.89 -19.78
C ILE A 30 6.19 31.15 -20.59
N ASP A 31 6.36 31.96 -21.64
CA ASP A 31 5.51 31.90 -22.83
C ASP A 31 5.76 30.55 -23.52
N GLY A 32 4.69 29.84 -23.82
CA GLY A 32 4.73 28.55 -24.49
C GLY A 32 3.35 28.18 -25.02
N GLU A 33 3.00 28.73 -26.17
CA GLU A 33 1.94 28.18 -27.03
C GLU A 33 2.36 26.77 -27.47
N GLY A 34 1.55 25.77 -27.16
CA GLY A 34 1.88 24.36 -27.41
C GLY A 34 0.68 23.44 -27.19
N GLN A 35 -0.29 23.56 -28.10
CA GLN A 35 -1.18 22.53 -28.61
C GLN A 35 -1.28 21.21 -27.82
N ALA A 36 -2.41 21.02 -27.15
CA ALA A 36 -2.82 19.78 -26.51
C ALA A 36 -3.24 18.74 -27.55
N ASP A 37 -2.61 17.56 -27.53
CA ASP A 37 -3.16 16.31 -28.05
C ASP A 37 -2.44 15.12 -27.36
N GLY A 38 -3.24 14.13 -26.90
CA GLY A 38 -2.76 12.76 -26.75
C GLY A 38 -2.42 12.24 -25.34
N SER A 39 -3.44 12.00 -24.54
CA SER A 39 -3.64 10.77 -23.72
C SER A 39 -2.41 10.06 -23.14
N VAL A 40 -2.18 10.24 -21.83
CA VAL A 40 -1.47 9.28 -20.98
C VAL A 40 -2.50 8.52 -20.13
N ALA A 41 -2.54 7.21 -20.34
CA ALA A 41 -3.26 6.27 -19.51
C ALA A 41 -2.64 6.27 -18.10
N ALA A 42 -3.44 6.60 -17.10
CA ALA A 42 -3.10 6.36 -15.71
C ALA A 42 -3.25 4.87 -15.43
N ASP A 43 -2.14 4.20 -15.13
CA ASP A 43 -2.10 2.84 -14.61
C ASP A 43 -2.79 2.83 -13.23
N ALA A 44 -4.06 2.44 -13.24
CA ALA A 44 -4.84 2.12 -12.05
C ALA A 44 -4.57 0.65 -11.69
N GLY A 45 -3.68 0.43 -10.72
CA GLY A 45 -3.54 -0.83 -9.97
C GLY A 45 -4.26 -0.72 -8.60
N PRO A 46 -4.62 -1.85 -7.98
CA PRO A 46 -6.01 -2.28 -7.89
C PRO A 46 -6.79 -1.63 -6.74
N THR A 47 -8.06 -1.48 -7.03
CA THR A 47 -9.17 -1.10 -6.16
C THR A 47 -9.70 -2.33 -5.43
N ASP A 48 -9.66 -2.29 -4.10
CA ASP A 48 -10.58 -3.05 -3.25
C ASP A 48 -10.91 -2.19 -2.02
N ALA A 49 -12.00 -1.45 -2.14
CA ALA A 49 -12.77 -1.00 -1.00
C ALA A 49 -13.88 -2.05 -0.80
N GLN A 50 -13.69 -2.94 0.16
CA GLN A 50 -14.79 -3.68 0.77
C GLN A 50 -14.78 -3.40 2.27
N ALA A 51 -15.58 -2.42 2.68
CA ALA A 51 -16.04 -2.34 4.06
C ALA A 51 -17.09 -3.44 4.23
N THR A 52 -16.71 -4.56 4.86
CA THR A 52 -17.66 -5.54 5.36
C THR A 52 -17.91 -5.23 6.83
N ASP A 53 -19.18 -5.04 7.20
CA ASP A 53 -19.61 -5.24 8.59
C ASP A 53 -20.45 -6.53 8.63
N ALA A 54 -20.15 -7.36 9.63
CA ALA A 54 -20.57 -8.74 9.73
C ALA A 54 -21.70 -8.90 10.75
N THR A 55 -22.83 -9.52 10.36
CA THR A 55 -23.42 -10.72 11.01
C THR A 55 -24.84 -10.99 10.51
N ASN A 56 -25.07 -12.18 9.93
CA ASN A 56 -25.99 -13.16 10.51
C ASN A 56 -25.83 -14.52 9.82
N ALA A 57 -25.69 -15.54 10.66
CA ALA A 57 -25.85 -16.94 10.29
C ALA A 57 -27.31 -17.21 9.93
N ASP A 58 -27.54 -17.94 8.84
CA ASP A 58 -28.28 -19.20 8.85
C ASP A 58 -28.20 -19.87 7.47
N ALA A 59 -28.17 -21.20 7.51
CA ALA A 59 -28.08 -22.10 6.37
C ALA A 59 -29.37 -22.09 5.53
N ASP A 60 -29.22 -22.16 4.20
CA ASP A 60 -29.76 -23.23 3.34
C ASP A 60 -29.91 -22.75 1.88
N GLY A 61 -29.32 -23.52 0.96
CA GLY A 61 -29.99 -23.86 -0.30
C GLY A 61 -29.94 -22.87 -1.48
N ASN A 62 -29.09 -23.26 -2.43
CA ASN A 62 -29.32 -23.22 -3.88
C ASN A 62 -28.88 -21.96 -4.67
N ALA A 63 -28.11 -22.27 -5.70
CA ALA A 63 -27.60 -21.38 -6.73
C ALA A 63 -28.73 -20.88 -7.64
N ASP A 64 -28.59 -19.65 -8.13
CA ASP A 64 -28.70 -19.37 -9.57
C ASP A 64 -28.12 -18.00 -9.93
N ALA A 65 -27.43 -18.01 -11.06
CA ALA A 65 -26.58 -16.96 -11.59
C ALA A 65 -27.33 -16.03 -12.56
N HIS A 66 -26.90 -14.77 -12.64
CA HIS A 66 -26.83 -13.92 -13.85
C HIS A 66 -25.93 -12.71 -13.53
N SER A 67 -24.63 -12.74 -13.83
CA SER A 67 -23.98 -12.45 -15.12
C SER A 67 -24.30 -11.09 -15.71
N THR A 68 -23.31 -10.18 -15.64
CA THR A 68 -23.02 -9.22 -16.71
C THR A 68 -21.50 -9.11 -16.93
N GLY A 69 -20.97 -9.95 -17.82
CA GLY A 69 -20.03 -9.49 -18.86
C GLY A 69 -18.59 -9.17 -18.50
N ARG A 70 -17.83 -10.13 -17.98
CA ARG A 70 -16.56 -10.53 -18.61
C ARG A 70 -16.73 -12.02 -18.93
N ASP A 71 -16.38 -12.41 -20.14
CA ASP A 71 -16.39 -13.81 -20.54
C ASP A 71 -15.75 -14.65 -19.44
N GLY A 72 -16.55 -15.55 -18.88
CA GLY A 72 -16.13 -16.56 -17.95
C GLY A 72 -15.21 -17.53 -18.68
N ALA A 73 -13.97 -17.10 -18.89
CA ALA A 73 -12.88 -18.05 -18.73
C ALA A 73 -13.15 -18.69 -17.38
N ILE A 74 -13.50 -19.98 -17.39
CA ILE A 74 -13.27 -20.84 -16.25
C ILE A 74 -11.81 -20.52 -15.91
N VAL A 75 -11.59 -19.72 -14.85
CA VAL A 75 -10.27 -19.54 -14.29
C VAL A 75 -9.96 -20.94 -13.80
N THR A 76 -9.30 -21.69 -14.66
CA THR A 76 -8.88 -23.04 -14.33
C THR A 76 -7.97 -22.83 -13.15
N PRO A 77 -8.25 -23.44 -11.99
CA PRO A 77 -7.40 -23.25 -10.82
C PRO A 77 -5.96 -23.46 -11.24
N ILE A 78 -5.15 -22.43 -11.09
CA ILE A 78 -3.72 -22.57 -11.35
C ILE A 78 -3.25 -23.64 -10.38
N THR A 79 -2.64 -24.69 -10.90
CA THR A 79 -2.18 -25.79 -10.06
C THR A 79 -0.72 -25.53 -9.73
N ASP A 80 -0.43 -25.34 -8.45
CA ASP A 80 0.93 -25.22 -7.96
C ASP A 80 1.54 -26.61 -7.83
N GLU A 81 2.70 -26.84 -8.45
CA GLU A 81 3.41 -28.12 -8.37
C GLU A 81 4.18 -28.29 -7.04
N CYS A 82 4.41 -27.21 -6.33
CA CYS A 82 5.27 -27.14 -5.16
C CYS A 82 4.98 -25.87 -4.34
N ASP A 83 5.47 -25.81 -3.11
CA ASP A 83 5.39 -24.61 -2.27
C ASP A 83 6.75 -23.88 -2.25
N PRO A 84 6.86 -22.66 -2.80
CA PRO A 84 8.09 -21.89 -2.91
C PRO A 84 8.60 -21.36 -1.57
N VAL A 85 7.79 -21.38 -0.51
CA VAL A 85 8.23 -21.07 0.86
C VAL A 85 8.76 -22.34 1.53
N SER A 86 8.05 -23.47 1.41
CA SER A 86 8.46 -24.72 2.09
C SER A 86 9.52 -25.54 1.34
N GLN A 87 9.74 -25.29 0.05
CA GLN A 87 10.74 -25.94 -0.81
C GLN A 87 10.62 -27.48 -0.86
N ASP A 88 9.45 -27.99 -1.20
CA ASP A 88 9.10 -29.43 -1.20
C ASP A 88 9.52 -30.21 -2.47
N CYS A 89 10.28 -29.61 -3.38
CA CYS A 89 10.73 -30.22 -4.64
C CYS A 89 11.76 -31.36 -4.48
N GLY A 90 12.40 -31.48 -3.31
CA GLY A 90 13.49 -32.42 -3.06
C GLY A 90 14.79 -32.07 -3.79
N ASP A 91 15.93 -32.50 -3.25
CA ASP A 91 17.24 -32.21 -3.86
C ASP A 91 17.43 -32.91 -5.22
N PRO A 92 18.01 -32.27 -6.25
CA PRO A 92 18.61 -30.93 -6.27
C PRO A 92 17.68 -29.86 -6.88
N LEU A 93 16.37 -29.98 -6.67
CA LEU A 93 15.36 -29.11 -7.26
C LEU A 93 14.94 -28.02 -6.29
N LYS A 94 14.46 -26.91 -6.86
CA LYS A 94 13.98 -25.74 -6.17
C LYS A 94 12.57 -25.39 -6.64
N CYS A 95 11.69 -25.04 -5.72
CA CYS A 95 10.38 -24.51 -6.08
C CYS A 95 10.46 -23.00 -6.35
N VAL A 96 9.93 -22.57 -7.51
CA VAL A 96 9.87 -21.15 -7.88
C VAL A 96 8.45 -20.74 -8.33
N ALA A 97 8.03 -19.53 -7.94
CA ALA A 97 6.77 -18.90 -8.36
C ALA A 97 7.01 -17.92 -9.52
N GLU A 98 7.65 -18.40 -10.57
CA GLU A 98 8.04 -17.62 -11.75
C GLU A 98 7.50 -18.36 -12.99
N PRO A 99 6.22 -18.15 -13.34
CA PRO A 99 5.54 -18.93 -14.36
C PRO A 99 6.17 -18.70 -15.74
N ARG A 100 6.07 -19.73 -16.58
CA ARG A 100 6.50 -19.69 -17.98
C ARG A 100 5.33 -19.96 -18.90
N THR A 101 5.44 -19.56 -20.16
CA THR A 101 4.40 -19.79 -21.16
C THR A 101 3.95 -21.25 -21.17
N GLY A 102 2.67 -21.48 -20.88
CA GLY A 102 2.07 -22.82 -20.83
C GLY A 102 2.23 -23.59 -19.52
N HIS A 103 2.86 -23.00 -18.50
CA HIS A 103 3.03 -23.59 -17.17
C HIS A 103 2.75 -22.52 -16.10
N PRO A 104 1.46 -22.27 -15.79
CA PRO A 104 1.08 -21.37 -14.70
C PRO A 104 1.35 -22.02 -13.34
N GLY A 105 1.48 -21.21 -12.31
CA GLY A 105 1.71 -21.63 -10.93
C GLY A 105 3.19 -21.69 -10.59
N THR A 106 3.50 -22.52 -9.61
CA THR A 106 4.86 -22.85 -9.21
C THR A 106 5.37 -24.11 -9.90
N GLU A 107 6.67 -24.20 -10.14
CA GLU A 107 7.29 -25.41 -10.71
C GLU A 107 8.65 -25.68 -10.05
N CYS A 108 8.97 -26.97 -9.94
CA CYS A 108 10.28 -27.42 -9.49
C CYS A 108 11.30 -27.33 -10.62
N ILE A 109 12.35 -26.53 -10.41
CA ILE A 109 13.46 -26.35 -11.36
C ILE A 109 14.77 -26.85 -10.80
N THR A 110 15.74 -27.09 -11.67
CA THR A 110 17.12 -27.33 -11.22
C THR A 110 17.63 -26.11 -10.44
N TRP A 111 18.21 -26.36 -9.27
CA TRP A 111 18.83 -25.32 -8.45
C TRP A 111 19.90 -24.54 -9.22
N ILE A 112 19.92 -23.20 -9.06
CA ILE A 112 20.91 -22.31 -9.67
C ILE A 112 21.79 -21.73 -8.55
N ASP A 113 23.11 -21.81 -8.73
CA ASP A 113 24.11 -21.30 -7.78
C ASP A 113 25.00 -20.25 -8.49
N PRO A 114 25.24 -19.06 -7.92
CA PRO A 114 24.75 -18.55 -6.64
C PRO A 114 23.32 -18.01 -6.70
N GLU A 115 22.57 -18.28 -5.64
CA GLU A 115 21.29 -17.62 -5.38
C GLU A 115 21.49 -16.16 -4.99
N LYS A 116 20.46 -15.35 -5.24
CA LYS A 116 20.44 -13.92 -5.00
C LYS A 116 19.50 -13.58 -3.85
N PRO A 117 19.96 -12.78 -2.86
CA PRO A 117 19.14 -12.41 -1.73
C PRO A 117 18.09 -11.37 -2.10
N TYR A 118 17.14 -11.15 -1.19
CA TYR A 118 16.10 -10.14 -1.28
C TYR A 118 16.63 -8.76 -1.74
N GLY A 119 15.89 -8.11 -2.64
CA GLY A 119 16.20 -6.79 -3.21
C GLY A 119 17.29 -6.79 -4.29
N SER A 120 17.99 -7.91 -4.52
CA SER A 120 19.01 -8.05 -5.56
C SER A 120 18.39 -8.09 -6.96
N THR A 121 19.11 -7.54 -7.96
CA THR A 121 18.68 -7.61 -9.36
C THR A 121 18.77 -9.04 -9.88
N CYS A 122 17.67 -9.53 -10.45
CA CYS A 122 17.57 -10.83 -11.09
C CYS A 122 17.23 -10.66 -12.57
N ASN A 123 17.69 -11.59 -13.40
CA ASN A 123 17.51 -11.57 -14.85
C ASN A 123 16.99 -12.88 -15.40
N ALA A 124 17.07 -13.95 -14.61
CA ALA A 124 16.60 -15.26 -15.00
C ALA A 124 15.79 -15.90 -13.88
N ARG A 125 14.98 -16.86 -14.31
CA ARG A 125 14.18 -17.71 -13.46
C ARG A 125 15.09 -18.52 -12.52
N GLY A 126 14.75 -18.63 -11.24
CA GLY A 126 15.47 -19.42 -10.25
C GLY A 126 16.71 -18.78 -9.68
N GLU A 127 17.02 -17.53 -10.04
CA GLU A 127 18.21 -16.84 -9.53
C GLU A 127 18.03 -16.34 -8.09
N CYS A 128 16.81 -16.09 -7.64
CA CYS A 128 16.55 -15.60 -6.28
C CYS A 128 16.62 -16.73 -5.26
N GLU A 129 16.85 -16.44 -3.97
CA GLU A 129 16.83 -17.42 -2.86
C GLU A 129 15.46 -18.06 -2.64
N ALA A 130 15.38 -19.13 -1.85
CA ALA A 130 14.11 -19.79 -1.51
C ALA A 130 13.12 -18.81 -0.86
N GLY A 131 11.83 -18.94 -1.15
CA GLY A 131 10.80 -17.99 -0.68
C GLY A 131 10.79 -16.64 -1.42
N LEU A 132 11.66 -16.45 -2.42
CA LEU A 132 11.70 -15.25 -3.26
C LEU A 132 11.33 -15.56 -4.72
N ALA A 133 10.85 -14.55 -5.43
CA ALA A 133 10.68 -14.59 -6.88
C ALA A 133 11.32 -13.37 -7.56
N CYS A 134 11.75 -13.57 -8.79
CA CYS A 134 12.25 -12.53 -9.66
C CYS A 134 11.09 -11.74 -10.27
N VAL A 135 10.72 -10.64 -9.61
CA VAL A 135 9.57 -9.82 -9.99
C VAL A 135 10.03 -8.60 -10.77
N ARG A 136 9.40 -8.35 -11.92
CA ARG A 136 9.59 -7.12 -12.69
C ARG A 136 8.41 -6.18 -12.45
N THR A 137 8.69 -5.02 -11.89
CA THR A 137 7.75 -3.88 -11.91
C THR A 137 7.94 -3.08 -13.20
N SER A 138 6.87 -2.46 -13.71
CA SER A 138 6.69 -2.06 -15.12
C SER A 138 7.78 -1.19 -15.76
N THR A 139 8.64 -0.53 -14.99
CA THR A 139 9.73 0.32 -15.52
C THR A 139 11.11 0.02 -14.92
N ALA A 140 11.21 -0.87 -13.92
CA ALA A 140 12.47 -1.15 -13.23
C ALA A 140 13.08 -2.50 -13.65
N ALA A 141 14.37 -2.67 -13.37
CA ALA A 141 15.00 -3.99 -13.46
C ALA A 141 14.30 -4.96 -12.48
N ALA A 142 14.16 -6.23 -12.88
CA ALA A 142 13.55 -7.22 -12.02
C ALA A 142 14.39 -7.45 -10.77
N ARG A 143 13.73 -7.67 -9.63
CA ARG A 143 14.37 -7.88 -8.33
C ARG A 143 13.79 -9.09 -7.63
N CYS A 144 14.61 -9.66 -6.75
CA CYS A 144 14.18 -10.73 -5.85
C CYS A 144 13.27 -10.15 -4.78
N GLU A 145 11.97 -10.43 -4.89
CA GLU A 145 10.94 -10.01 -3.94
C GLU A 145 10.45 -11.21 -3.13
N MET A 146 10.08 -10.95 -1.87
CA MET A 146 9.54 -11.98 -0.99
C MET A 146 8.14 -12.40 -1.43
N LEU A 147 7.93 -13.71 -1.50
CA LEU A 147 6.64 -14.30 -1.81
C LEU A 147 5.72 -14.33 -0.60
N CYS A 148 4.43 -14.27 -0.85
CA CYS A 148 3.41 -14.41 0.18
C CYS A 148 2.18 -15.11 -0.37
N HIS A 149 1.44 -15.80 0.50
CA HIS A 149 0.24 -16.49 0.09
C HIS A 149 -0.94 -15.50 -0.01
N PRO A 150 -1.58 -15.31 -1.18
CA PRO A 150 -2.59 -14.26 -1.36
C PRO A 150 -3.94 -14.58 -0.72
N THR A 151 -4.15 -15.81 -0.23
CA THR A 151 -5.29 -16.15 0.64
C THR A 151 -4.90 -16.23 2.12
N GLY A 152 -3.61 -16.05 2.44
CA GLY A 152 -3.11 -15.94 3.80
C GLY A 152 -3.35 -14.57 4.39
N ASN A 153 -3.00 -14.40 5.67
CA ASN A 153 -3.03 -13.13 6.37
C ASN A 153 -1.78 -12.27 6.12
N GLY A 154 -0.91 -12.64 5.19
CA GLY A 154 0.32 -11.92 4.87
C GLY A 154 1.44 -12.07 5.90
N ALA A 155 1.38 -13.07 6.78
CA ALA A 155 2.38 -13.30 7.83
C ALA A 155 3.82 -13.47 7.29
N GLU A 156 3.99 -13.92 6.05
CA GLU A 156 5.30 -13.99 5.39
C GLU A 156 5.96 -12.60 5.30
N CYS A 157 5.16 -11.55 5.06
CA CYS A 157 5.63 -10.18 4.95
C CYS A 157 5.99 -9.54 6.29
N ASP A 158 5.54 -10.10 7.41
CA ASP A 158 5.87 -9.59 8.76
C ASP A 158 7.35 -9.70 9.08
N VAL A 159 8.05 -10.67 8.47
CA VAL A 159 9.50 -10.83 8.63
C VAL A 159 10.23 -9.56 8.20
N LEU A 160 9.82 -8.96 7.07
CA LEU A 160 10.39 -7.71 6.57
C LEU A 160 10.02 -6.51 7.45
N THR A 161 8.80 -6.51 7.99
CA THR A 161 8.32 -5.44 8.88
C THR A 161 9.10 -5.41 10.21
N GLN A 162 9.39 -6.58 10.80
CA GLN A 162 10.08 -6.68 12.08
C GLN A 162 11.53 -6.20 12.04
N GLU A 163 12.20 -6.33 10.89
CA GLU A 163 13.58 -5.90 10.72
C GLU A 163 13.71 -4.37 10.56
N ALA A 164 12.69 -3.69 10.05
CA ALA A 164 12.82 -2.31 9.60
C ALA A 164 12.30 -1.23 10.58
N GLN A 165 11.43 -1.55 11.55
CA GLN A 165 10.61 -0.60 12.34
C GLN A 165 9.69 0.32 11.49
N ASP A 166 10.15 0.77 10.32
CA ASP A 166 9.49 1.47 9.23
C ASP A 166 10.44 1.34 8.00
N PRO A 167 10.04 0.69 6.88
CA PRO A 167 8.68 0.46 6.41
C PRO A 167 8.02 -0.86 6.80
N GLU A 168 6.68 -0.83 6.77
CA GLU A 168 5.84 -2.03 6.83
C GLU A 168 5.64 -2.64 5.43
N TYR A 169 5.37 -3.94 5.41
CA TYR A 169 5.11 -4.71 4.19
C TYR A 169 3.77 -5.43 4.27
N ASP A 170 3.16 -5.67 3.11
CA ASP A 170 1.90 -6.40 3.02
C ASP A 170 1.81 -7.23 1.73
N CYS A 171 1.00 -8.30 1.76
CA CYS A 171 0.85 -9.25 0.66
C CYS A 171 -0.12 -8.72 -0.41
N LEU A 172 0.30 -7.68 -1.12
CA LEU A 172 -0.50 -6.98 -2.13
C LEU A 172 0.06 -7.07 -3.55
N GLY A 173 1.31 -7.51 -3.70
CA GLY A 173 1.93 -7.67 -5.00
C GLY A 173 1.25 -8.81 -5.75
N ILE A 174 0.83 -8.54 -6.99
CA ILE A 174 0.22 -9.55 -7.84
C ILE A 174 1.31 -10.15 -8.72
N LEU A 175 1.47 -11.47 -8.65
CA LEU A 175 2.27 -12.22 -9.62
C LEU A 175 1.30 -12.87 -10.61
N TYR A 176 1.39 -12.45 -11.87
CA TYR A 176 0.55 -12.98 -12.93
C TYR A 176 0.86 -14.46 -13.19
N ASP A 177 -0.16 -15.20 -13.61
CA ASP A 177 -0.09 -16.63 -13.92
C ASP A 177 0.40 -17.51 -12.75
N THR A 178 0.16 -17.09 -11.50
CA THR A 178 0.42 -17.88 -10.29
C THR A 178 -0.62 -17.62 -9.21
N ASN A 179 -0.74 -18.52 -8.23
CA ASN A 179 -1.55 -18.30 -7.01
C ASN A 179 -0.76 -17.59 -5.91
N TRP A 180 0.37 -16.97 -6.22
CA TRP A 180 1.25 -16.34 -5.24
C TRP A 180 1.22 -14.82 -5.38
N GLY A 181 1.41 -14.13 -4.26
CA GLY A 181 1.65 -12.70 -4.23
C GLY A 181 3.10 -12.38 -3.93
N SER A 182 3.42 -11.09 -3.90
CA SER A 182 4.68 -10.59 -3.35
C SER A 182 4.46 -9.56 -2.26
N CYS A 183 5.36 -9.52 -1.29
CA CYS A 183 5.37 -8.51 -0.24
C CYS A 183 5.70 -7.14 -0.84
N VAL A 184 4.78 -6.19 -0.68
CA VAL A 184 4.93 -4.82 -1.16
C VAL A 184 5.19 -3.92 0.02
N ARG A 185 6.21 -3.07 -0.12
CA ARG A 185 6.49 -2.00 0.82
C ARG A 185 5.30 -1.04 0.87
N LEU A 186 4.68 -0.91 2.04
CA LEU A 186 3.61 0.06 2.26
C LEU A 186 4.17 1.47 2.38
N ALA A 187 3.33 2.45 2.07
CA ALA A 187 3.63 3.84 2.37
C ALA A 187 3.70 4.07 3.90
N PRO A 188 4.34 5.16 4.36
CA PRO A 188 4.41 5.48 5.78
C PRO A 188 3.02 5.63 6.41
N ARG A 189 2.91 5.28 7.70
CA ARG A 189 1.72 5.60 8.50
C ARG A 189 1.60 7.11 8.68
N CYS A 190 0.37 7.58 8.84
CA CYS A 190 0.10 8.99 9.10
C CYS A 190 -1.07 9.15 10.06
N ASP A 191 -1.10 10.26 10.78
CA ASP A 191 -2.27 10.70 11.52
C ASP A 191 -3.17 11.52 10.57
N PRO A 192 -4.43 11.12 10.32
CA PRO A 192 -5.34 11.86 9.45
C PRO A 192 -5.64 13.28 9.94
N TYR A 193 -5.35 13.58 11.21
CA TYR A 193 -5.54 14.89 11.83
C TYR A 193 -4.29 15.77 11.83
N ALA A 194 -3.15 15.23 11.40
CA ALA A 194 -1.90 15.97 11.22
C ALA A 194 -1.54 15.98 9.72
N PRO A 195 -2.12 16.88 8.90
CA PRO A 195 -1.93 16.88 7.45
C PRO A 195 -0.46 17.07 7.01
N GLU A 196 0.39 17.65 7.86
CA GLU A 196 1.83 17.75 7.68
C GLU A 196 2.60 16.42 7.85
N ALA A 197 1.93 15.33 8.25
CA ALA A 197 2.56 14.02 8.42
C ALA A 197 2.97 13.37 7.09
N CYS A 198 2.42 13.83 5.96
CA CYS A 198 2.71 13.31 4.63
C CYS A 198 3.51 14.30 3.77
N ASP A 199 4.27 13.77 2.81
CA ASP A 199 5.04 14.61 1.89
C ASP A 199 4.12 15.50 1.02
N PRO A 200 4.62 16.65 0.51
CA PRO A 200 3.86 17.51 -0.38
C PRO A 200 3.27 16.74 -1.57
N GLY A 201 1.95 16.89 -1.80
CA GLY A 201 1.22 16.16 -2.84
C GLY A 201 0.66 14.81 -2.40
N GLN A 202 0.84 14.43 -1.13
CA GLN A 202 0.21 13.27 -0.51
C GLN A 202 -0.89 13.68 0.48
N ALA A 203 -1.77 12.74 0.78
CA ALA A 203 -2.83 12.84 1.76
C ALA A 203 -2.82 11.59 2.65
N CYS A 204 -3.20 11.78 3.91
CA CYS A 204 -3.40 10.66 4.82
C CYS A 204 -4.74 9.99 4.51
N GLN A 205 -4.69 8.77 3.99
CA GLN A 205 -5.87 8.05 3.49
C GLN A 205 -6.04 6.70 4.21
N PRO A 206 -7.28 6.21 4.36
CA PRO A 206 -7.53 4.88 4.87
C PRO A 206 -6.91 3.83 3.95
N PHE A 207 -6.42 2.75 4.55
CA PHE A 207 -5.80 1.62 3.89
C PHE A 207 -6.22 0.35 4.61
N VAL A 208 -6.64 -0.66 3.83
CA VAL A 208 -6.99 -1.99 4.35
C VAL A 208 -5.82 -2.91 4.08
N HIS A 209 -5.25 -3.47 5.14
CA HIS A 209 -4.24 -4.52 5.05
C HIS A 209 -4.83 -5.80 4.48
N LYS A 210 -3.98 -6.70 3.99
CA LYS A 210 -4.41 -7.99 3.47
C LYS A 210 -5.18 -8.84 4.49
N ASP A 211 -4.81 -8.73 5.76
CA ASP A 211 -5.48 -9.40 6.88
C ASP A 211 -6.83 -8.76 7.30
N GLY A 212 -7.24 -7.70 6.61
CA GLY A 212 -8.46 -6.94 6.88
C GLY A 212 -8.31 -5.88 7.96
N THR A 213 -7.14 -5.75 8.59
CA THR A 213 -6.89 -4.66 9.54
C THR A 213 -6.83 -3.32 8.81
N LEU A 214 -7.24 -2.27 9.50
CA LEU A 214 -7.28 -0.93 8.92
C LEU A 214 -6.16 -0.07 9.50
N ALA A 215 -5.53 0.71 8.61
CA ALA A 215 -4.56 1.72 8.96
C ALA A 215 -4.78 2.99 8.13
N THR A 216 -4.06 4.05 8.49
CA THR A 216 -3.96 5.27 7.68
C THR A 216 -2.55 5.41 7.13
N ARG A 217 -2.45 5.71 5.83
CA ARG A 217 -1.18 5.72 5.08
C ARG A 217 -1.08 6.97 4.22
N CYS A 218 0.13 7.49 4.05
CA CYS A 218 0.37 8.57 3.10
C CYS A 218 0.26 8.06 1.66
N ARG A 219 -0.70 8.57 0.90
CA ARG A 219 -0.93 8.20 -0.50
C ARG A 219 -1.05 9.44 -1.37
N VAL A 220 -0.93 9.29 -2.68
CA VAL A 220 -1.04 10.41 -3.63
C VAL A 220 -2.40 11.10 -3.45
N ALA A 221 -2.37 12.38 -3.10
CA ALA A 221 -3.56 13.20 -3.02
C ALA A 221 -4.11 13.43 -4.43
N GLY A 222 -5.43 13.48 -4.55
CA GLY A 222 -6.06 13.95 -5.77
C GLY A 222 -6.72 15.32 -5.57
N PRO A 223 -7.43 15.82 -6.58
CA PRO A 223 -8.08 17.12 -6.52
C PRO A 223 -9.43 17.10 -5.78
N GLY A 224 -9.98 15.94 -5.42
CA GLY A 224 -11.36 15.82 -4.93
C GLY A 224 -11.57 16.49 -3.57
N VAL A 225 -12.62 17.31 -3.45
CA VAL A 225 -13.03 17.99 -2.21
C VAL A 225 -14.38 17.44 -1.72
N ALA A 226 -14.89 17.96 -0.59
CA ALA A 226 -16.16 17.51 -0.01
C ALA A 226 -17.29 17.33 -1.04
N GLY A 227 -17.85 16.13 -1.13
CA GLY A 227 -18.94 15.76 -2.02
C GLY A 227 -18.52 15.27 -3.41
N ASP A 228 -17.26 15.43 -3.80
CA ASP A 228 -16.77 14.88 -5.06
C ASP A 228 -16.73 13.35 -5.02
N ALA A 229 -17.03 12.70 -6.15
CA ALA A 229 -16.90 11.25 -6.27
C ALA A 229 -15.43 10.81 -6.16
N CYS A 230 -15.20 9.67 -5.51
CA CYS A 230 -13.87 9.12 -5.30
C CYS A 230 -13.88 7.58 -5.42
N GLY A 231 -12.70 6.96 -5.44
CA GLY A 231 -12.54 5.51 -5.55
C GLY A 231 -12.34 5.04 -7.00
N THR A 232 -12.87 3.86 -7.34
CA THR A 232 -12.60 3.20 -8.63
C THR A 232 -12.99 4.08 -9.82
N GLY A 233 -11.99 4.49 -10.61
CA GLY A 233 -12.20 5.31 -11.81
C GLY A 233 -12.47 6.80 -11.55
N ALA A 234 -12.41 7.23 -10.29
CA ALA A 234 -12.53 8.63 -9.89
C ALA A 234 -11.20 9.15 -9.30
N PRO A 235 -10.97 10.47 -9.29
CA PRO A 235 -9.78 11.03 -8.68
C PRO A 235 -9.72 10.74 -7.17
N ASN A 236 -8.50 10.67 -6.63
CA ASN A 236 -8.32 10.61 -5.18
C ASN A 236 -8.82 11.90 -4.50
N CYS A 237 -9.13 11.81 -3.22
CA CYS A 237 -9.44 12.98 -2.41
C CYS A 237 -8.19 13.81 -2.11
N ALA A 238 -8.38 15.11 -1.93
CA ALA A 238 -7.37 16.05 -1.50
C ALA A 238 -6.97 15.79 -0.03
N ALA A 239 -5.86 16.41 0.39
CA ALA A 239 -5.43 16.37 1.79
C ALA A 239 -6.53 16.92 2.72
N GLY A 240 -6.76 16.25 3.85
CA GLY A 240 -7.84 16.58 4.78
C GLY A 240 -9.20 15.91 4.48
N PHE A 241 -9.27 15.09 3.41
CA PHE A 241 -10.47 14.36 3.03
C PHE A 241 -10.23 12.85 2.94
N ALA A 242 -11.22 12.05 3.35
CA ALA A 242 -11.29 10.61 3.14
C ALA A 242 -12.28 10.28 2.02
N CYS A 243 -11.99 9.23 1.26
CA CYS A 243 -12.99 8.63 0.39
C CYS A 243 -13.85 7.66 1.19
N VAL A 244 -15.15 7.94 1.32
CA VAL A 244 -16.08 7.13 2.11
C VAL A 244 -17.24 6.67 1.25
N ASP A 245 -17.55 5.38 1.31
CA ASP A 245 -18.76 4.83 0.73
C ASP A 245 -19.97 5.23 1.60
N GLN A 246 -20.95 5.91 1.00
CA GLN A 246 -22.15 6.39 1.69
C GLN A 246 -23.24 5.31 1.84
N GLY A 247 -22.98 4.07 1.43
CA GLY A 247 -23.87 2.92 1.65
C GLY A 247 -24.95 2.74 0.58
N LEU A 248 -25.72 1.64 0.70
CA LEU A 248 -26.71 1.02 -0.22
C LEU A 248 -27.20 1.87 -1.42
N GLY A 249 -26.31 2.15 -2.39
CA GLY A 249 -26.62 2.80 -3.66
C GLY A 249 -26.02 4.19 -3.88
N GLY A 250 -25.31 4.74 -2.89
CA GLY A 250 -24.51 5.96 -3.03
C GLY A 250 -23.17 5.68 -3.72
N SER A 251 -22.66 6.66 -4.48
CA SER A 251 -21.25 6.65 -4.90
C SER A 251 -20.36 7.04 -3.72
N ALA A 252 -19.18 6.43 -3.62
CA ALA A 252 -18.18 6.88 -2.66
C ALA A 252 -17.83 8.36 -2.93
N ALA A 253 -17.76 9.14 -1.86
CA ALA A 253 -17.55 10.57 -1.92
C ALA A 253 -16.44 11.02 -0.96
N CYS A 254 -15.74 12.08 -1.34
CA CYS A 254 -14.78 12.73 -0.48
C CYS A 254 -15.52 13.43 0.68
N VAL A 255 -15.13 13.12 1.91
CA VAL A 255 -15.66 13.72 3.13
C VAL A 255 -14.52 14.22 4.00
N GLN A 256 -14.73 15.37 4.64
CA GLN A 256 -13.69 16.03 5.44
C GLN A 256 -13.47 15.27 6.75
N TYR A 257 -12.21 15.06 7.14
CA TYR A 257 -11.88 14.58 8.48
C TYR A 257 -12.27 15.61 9.55
N CYS A 258 -12.67 15.15 10.72
CA CYS A 258 -12.99 16.01 11.85
C CYS A 258 -12.57 15.37 13.18
N VAL A 259 -12.13 16.20 14.13
CA VAL A 259 -11.79 15.79 15.50
C VAL A 259 -12.91 16.19 16.46
N LEU A 260 -13.62 17.28 16.15
CA LEU A 260 -14.68 17.84 16.98
C LEU A 260 -15.88 18.28 16.13
N ASN A 261 -17.08 18.33 16.74
CA ASN A 261 -18.33 18.79 16.10
C ASN A 261 -18.28 20.22 15.51
N GLN A 262 -17.23 20.99 15.78
CA GLN A 262 -17.05 22.35 15.25
C GLN A 262 -16.24 22.41 13.95
N ASP A 263 -15.60 21.31 13.55
CA ASP A 263 -14.77 21.26 12.34
C ASP A 263 -15.62 21.09 11.07
N CYS A 264 -16.90 20.73 11.24
CA CYS A 264 -17.81 20.46 10.14
C CYS A 264 -18.67 21.68 9.78
N PRO A 265 -18.87 21.96 8.48
CA PRO A 265 -19.77 23.02 8.04
C PRO A 265 -21.22 22.64 8.35
N ILE A 266 -21.99 23.55 8.95
CA ILE A 266 -23.43 23.34 9.21
C ILE A 266 -24.16 23.04 7.89
N PRO A 267 -25.01 21.99 7.80
CA PRO A 267 -25.61 21.21 8.91
C PRO A 267 -24.81 19.98 9.38
N GLN A 268 -23.65 19.71 8.80
CA GLN A 268 -22.88 18.49 9.04
C GLN A 268 -22.42 18.35 10.49
N GLN A 269 -22.32 17.11 10.94
CA GLN A 269 -21.87 16.74 12.28
C GLN A 269 -20.65 15.84 12.17
N CYS A 270 -19.75 15.97 13.15
CA CYS A 270 -18.58 15.11 13.25
C CYS A 270 -18.99 13.78 13.89
N LYS A 271 -19.48 12.87 13.06
CA LYS A 271 -20.15 11.65 13.54
C LYS A 271 -19.77 10.37 12.79
N GLY A 272 -19.11 10.49 11.64
CA GLY A 272 -18.59 9.31 10.96
C GLY A 272 -17.61 8.57 11.87
N SER A 273 -17.62 7.24 11.86
CA SER A 273 -16.52 6.43 12.39
C SER A 273 -16.30 5.28 11.42
N VAL A 274 -15.07 5.09 10.95
CA VAL A 274 -14.74 3.90 10.17
C VAL A 274 -14.50 2.78 11.18
N SER A 275 -15.29 1.70 11.14
CA SER A 275 -15.07 0.55 12.03
C SER A 275 -13.61 0.11 11.93
N GLY A 276 -12.88 0.03 13.05
CA GLY A 276 -11.44 -0.30 13.07
C GLY A 276 -10.47 0.88 12.96
N LEU A 277 -10.92 2.10 12.62
CA LEU A 277 -10.09 3.32 12.66
C LEU A 277 -10.75 4.37 13.57
N SER A 278 -10.02 4.82 14.59
CA SER A 278 -10.50 5.80 15.56
C SER A 278 -10.48 7.25 15.03
N PHE A 279 -10.98 7.49 13.82
CA PHE A 279 -11.18 8.84 13.29
C PHE A 279 -12.61 9.07 12.81
N ALA A 280 -12.98 10.35 12.77
CA ALA A 280 -14.29 10.83 12.39
C ALA A 280 -14.25 11.72 11.15
N PHE A 281 -15.41 11.82 10.49
CA PHE A 281 -15.62 12.62 9.30
C PHE A 281 -16.97 13.35 9.35
N CYS A 282 -17.05 14.45 8.61
CA CYS A 282 -18.24 15.28 8.51
C CYS A 282 -19.30 14.59 7.63
N ILE A 283 -20.49 14.42 8.21
CA ILE A 283 -21.67 13.85 7.55
C ILE A 283 -22.90 14.71 7.83
N ASP A 284 -23.84 14.76 6.90
CA ASP A 284 -25.12 15.47 7.06
C ASP A 284 -26.05 14.82 8.12
#